data_AF-A0A952M1K7-F1
#
_entry.id   AF-A0A952M1K7-F1
#
_cell.length_a   1.000
_cell.length_b   1.000
_cell.length_c   1.000
_cell.angle_alpha   90.00
_cell.angle_beta   90.00
_cell.angle_gamma   90.00
#
_symmetry.space_group_name_H-M   'P 1'
#
loop_
_entity.id
_entity.type
_entity.pdbx_description
1 polymer ?
#
loop_
_entity_poly.entity_id
_entity_poly.type
_entity_poly.pdbx_seq_one_letter_code
_entity_poly.pdbx_strand_id
1 'polypeptide(L)'
;MYANKNQTQLTRLIFRYGASAIFLLFFSVSASVVQAQERAQERAQDQTPDQDDVRILYKRIAPQFIAALGDPKANSGTGAETWGVWPVDPGPRGVWLKLYPVLKATGGFAPAGWRFDENDWWLDENGLIMDKPEFPLAAGKYMVTGEREVTTVLTIHPADESGKQRWELAENASLYDVTHLACRSARYTHASDANACTPANADRSVFKIPPDTEMPAIKGCNKQDYSVLIIVGVPADS
;
A
#
# COMPACT_ATOMS: atom_id res chain seq x y z
N MET A 1 -46.46 17.63 -10.73
CA MET A 1 -46.83 16.31 -11.28
C MET A 1 -46.41 15.24 -10.29
N TYR A 2 -47.38 14.38 -9.92
CA TYR A 2 -47.33 13.23 -9.02
C TYR A 2 -46.94 13.43 -7.54
N ALA A 3 -48.00 13.53 -6.75
CA ALA A 3 -48.04 13.23 -5.32
C ALA A 3 -48.05 11.72 -5.09
N ASN A 4 -47.58 11.27 -3.92
CA ASN A 4 -48.25 10.18 -3.22
C ASN A 4 -48.05 10.29 -1.70
N LYS A 5 -49.13 10.70 -1.03
CA LYS A 5 -49.37 10.51 0.40
C LYS A 5 -49.90 9.08 0.58
N ASN A 6 -49.62 8.43 1.71
CA ASN A 6 -50.67 7.82 2.53
C ASN A 6 -50.12 7.37 3.89
N GLN A 7 -50.47 8.17 4.90
CA GLN A 7 -50.53 7.80 6.30
C GLN A 7 -51.92 7.19 6.59
N THR A 8 -51.90 6.03 7.26
CA THR A 8 -52.63 5.70 8.51
C THR A 8 -54.17 5.76 8.59
N GLN A 9 -54.70 4.81 9.38
CA GLN A 9 -56.00 4.71 10.08
C GLN A 9 -57.07 3.84 9.37
N LEU A 10 -57.34 2.60 9.81
CA LEU A 10 -58.11 2.15 10.99
C LEU A 10 -59.57 2.64 11.06
N THR A 11 -60.47 1.69 10.72
CA THR A 11 -61.71 1.30 11.43
C THR A 11 -62.98 2.16 11.35
N ARG A 12 -64.06 1.57 10.80
CA ARG A 12 -65.45 1.41 11.36
C ARG A 12 -66.34 0.67 10.33
N LEU A 13 -66.85 -0.55 10.62
CA LEU A 13 -68.20 -0.90 11.16
C LEU A 13 -69.33 -0.74 10.09
N ILE A 14 -70.25 -1.65 9.70
CA ILE A 14 -71.14 -2.63 10.38
C ILE A 14 -71.79 -3.60 9.33
N PHE A 15 -71.95 -4.88 9.72
CA PHE A 15 -72.95 -5.94 9.39
C PHE A 15 -73.76 -6.01 8.07
N ARG A 16 -73.84 -7.24 7.52
CA ARG A 16 -75.11 -7.98 7.29
C ARG A 16 -74.90 -9.51 7.07
N TYR A 17 -75.62 -10.29 7.87
CA TYR A 17 -76.06 -11.70 7.81
C TYR A 17 -75.61 -12.65 6.68
N GLY A 18 -75.23 -13.88 7.07
CA GLY A 18 -75.26 -15.06 6.20
C GLY A 18 -74.51 -16.26 6.78
N ALA A 19 -75.23 -17.29 7.22
CA ALA A 19 -74.72 -18.47 7.90
C ALA A 19 -73.84 -19.38 7.01
N SER A 20 -72.71 -19.86 7.53
CA SER A 20 -72.21 -21.22 7.33
C SER A 20 -71.05 -21.49 8.27
N ALA A 21 -71.28 -22.41 9.21
CA ALA A 21 -70.28 -22.89 10.13
C ALA A 21 -69.23 -23.71 9.37
N ILE A 22 -68.08 -23.08 9.11
CA ILE A 22 -66.84 -23.80 8.80
C ILE A 22 -65.97 -23.67 10.03
N PHE A 23 -65.64 -24.84 10.58
CA PHE A 23 -64.85 -25.06 11.76
C PHE A 23 -63.42 -24.54 11.54
N LEU A 24 -63.18 -23.25 11.79
CA LEU A 24 -61.83 -22.71 11.90
C LEU A 24 -61.35 -22.98 13.31
N LEU A 25 -60.54 -24.04 13.45
CA LEU A 25 -59.62 -24.21 14.57
C LEU A 25 -58.69 -23.00 14.62
N PHE A 26 -59.13 -21.95 15.31
CA PHE A 26 -58.26 -20.86 15.72
C PHE A 26 -57.30 -21.42 16.77
N PHE A 27 -56.09 -21.78 16.34
CA PHE A 27 -54.96 -21.84 17.26
C PHE A 27 -54.78 -20.45 17.84
N SER A 28 -55.29 -20.24 19.06
CA SER A 28 -54.91 -19.11 19.89
C SER A 28 -53.45 -19.31 20.27
N VAL A 29 -52.54 -18.83 19.42
CA VAL A 29 -51.15 -18.63 19.81
C VAL A 29 -51.18 -17.42 20.74
N SER A 30 -51.03 -17.67 22.05
CA SER A 30 -50.98 -16.61 23.04
C SER A 30 -49.88 -15.60 22.68
N ALA A 31 -50.10 -14.31 22.95
CA ALA A 31 -49.10 -13.26 22.73
C ALA A 31 -47.75 -13.57 23.39
N SER A 32 -47.77 -14.34 24.49
CA SER A 32 -46.59 -14.84 25.17
C SER A 32 -45.75 -15.80 24.33
N VAL A 33 -46.39 -16.63 23.49
CA VAL A 33 -45.70 -17.54 22.56
C VAL A 33 -45.08 -16.75 21.41
N VAL A 34 -45.80 -15.75 20.87
CA VAL A 34 -45.26 -14.85 19.83
C VAL A 34 -44.05 -14.06 20.34
N GLN A 35 -44.14 -13.47 21.54
CA GLN A 35 -43.01 -12.77 22.16
C GLN A 35 -41.84 -13.68 22.54
N ALA A 36 -42.11 -14.93 22.93
CA ALA A 36 -41.05 -15.90 23.17
C ALA A 36 -40.33 -16.27 21.87
N GLN A 37 -41.06 -16.35 20.76
CA GLN A 37 -40.52 -16.64 19.43
C GLN A 37 -39.69 -15.47 18.89
N GLU A 38 -40.15 -14.22 19.06
CA GLU A 38 -39.39 -13.02 18.67
C GLU A 38 -38.09 -12.90 19.47
N ARG A 39 -38.11 -13.10 20.80
CA ARG A 39 -36.88 -13.09 21.62
C ARG A 39 -35.93 -14.25 21.30
N ALA A 40 -36.47 -15.40 20.90
CA ALA A 40 -35.67 -16.52 20.44
C ALA A 40 -35.03 -16.24 19.08
N GLN A 41 -35.72 -15.53 18.19
CA GLN A 41 -35.18 -15.09 16.91
C GLN A 41 -34.14 -13.97 17.07
N GLU A 42 -34.35 -13.01 17.98
CA GLU A 42 -33.38 -11.95 18.31
C GLU A 42 -32.11 -12.54 18.92
N ARG A 43 -32.21 -13.53 19.83
CA ARG A 43 -31.05 -14.27 20.35
C ARG A 43 -30.33 -15.10 19.29
N ALA A 44 -31.05 -15.59 18.28
CA ALA A 44 -30.46 -16.37 17.19
C ALA A 44 -29.78 -15.48 16.12
N GLN A 45 -30.12 -14.19 16.04
CA GLN A 45 -29.46 -13.22 15.17
C GLN A 45 -28.21 -12.58 15.81
N ASP A 46 -28.06 -12.63 17.13
CA ASP A 46 -26.88 -12.16 17.88
C ASP A 46 -25.74 -13.21 17.96
N GLN A 47 -25.89 -14.32 17.23
CA GLN A 47 -24.92 -15.42 17.19
C GLN A 47 -24.56 -15.85 15.77
N THR A 48 -24.41 -14.90 14.85
CA THR A 48 -23.49 -15.13 13.73
C THR A 48 -22.07 -14.99 14.28
N PRO A 49 -21.22 -16.02 14.20
CA PRO A 49 -19.81 -15.87 14.47
C PRO A 49 -19.29 -14.73 13.60
N ASP A 50 -18.66 -13.75 14.23
CA ASP A 50 -17.90 -12.70 13.58
C ASP A 50 -17.05 -13.35 12.47
N GLN A 51 -17.18 -12.86 11.24
CA GLN A 51 -16.47 -13.42 10.10
C GLN A 51 -14.97 -13.25 10.35
N ASP A 52 -14.33 -14.32 10.83
CA ASP A 52 -12.92 -14.60 10.65
C ASP A 52 -12.02 -13.36 10.81
N ASP A 53 -11.85 -12.88 12.04
CA ASP A 53 -10.61 -12.18 12.44
C ASP A 53 -9.45 -13.19 12.34
N VAL A 54 -9.09 -13.56 11.11
CA VAL A 54 -7.86 -14.26 10.82
C VAL A 54 -6.78 -13.25 11.11
N ARG A 55 -6.30 -13.26 12.35
CA ARG A 55 -5.12 -12.53 12.76
C ARG A 55 -3.96 -13.01 11.90
N ILE A 56 -3.65 -12.26 10.85
CA ILE A 56 -2.50 -12.54 9.99
C ILE A 56 -1.26 -12.40 10.86
N LEU A 57 -0.59 -13.53 11.11
CA LEU A 57 0.70 -13.54 11.77
C LEU A 57 1.75 -13.10 10.75
N TYR A 58 2.75 -12.33 11.20
CA TYR A 58 3.87 -11.89 10.37
C TYR A 58 5.15 -12.58 10.84
N LYS A 59 5.87 -13.21 9.91
CA LYS A 59 7.22 -13.71 10.15
C LYS A 59 8.23 -12.58 9.93
N ARG A 60 9.12 -12.37 10.89
CA ARG A 60 10.23 -11.42 10.75
C ARG A 60 11.19 -11.93 9.69
N ILE A 61 11.68 -11.03 8.85
CA ILE A 61 12.67 -11.32 7.81
C ILE A 61 13.92 -10.45 7.98
N ALA A 62 14.97 -10.78 7.24
CA ALA A 62 16.05 -9.81 7.02
C ALA A 62 15.47 -8.57 6.33
N PRO A 63 15.86 -7.34 6.72
CA PRO A 63 15.32 -6.13 6.14
C PRO A 63 15.45 -6.09 4.61
N GLN A 64 14.37 -5.68 3.95
CA GLN A 64 14.34 -5.35 2.53
C GLN A 64 13.85 -3.91 2.38
N PHE A 65 14.09 -3.29 1.23
CA PHE A 65 13.85 -1.86 1.05
C PHE A 65 12.93 -1.62 -0.13
N ILE A 66 11.89 -0.81 0.06
CA ILE A 66 10.97 -0.41 -1.02
C ILE A 66 11.34 1.01 -1.46
N ALA A 67 11.49 1.20 -2.77
CA ALA A 67 11.45 2.50 -3.42
C ALA A 67 10.00 2.82 -3.78
N ALA A 68 9.37 3.71 -3.00
CA ALA A 68 7.96 4.08 -3.14
C ALA A 68 7.75 5.50 -3.68
N LEU A 69 6.63 5.68 -4.38
CA LEU A 69 6.13 6.95 -4.90
C LEU A 69 4.71 7.22 -4.41
N GLY A 70 4.48 8.42 -3.89
CA GLY A 70 3.15 8.85 -3.46
C GLY A 70 3.20 10.19 -2.74
N ASP A 71 2.04 10.77 -2.47
CA ASP A 71 1.94 11.91 -1.56
C ASP A 71 2.38 11.43 -0.15
N PRO A 72 3.39 12.07 0.49
CA PRO A 72 3.81 11.72 1.84
C PRO A 72 2.68 11.72 2.87
N LYS A 73 1.61 12.50 2.65
CA LYS A 73 0.45 12.58 3.56
C LYS A 73 -0.62 11.55 3.28
N ALA A 74 -0.54 10.82 2.16
CA ALA A 74 -1.52 9.82 1.80
C ALA A 74 -1.29 8.53 2.60
N ASN A 75 -2.40 7.87 2.97
CA ASN A 75 -2.41 6.52 3.53
C ASN A 75 -2.81 5.47 2.49
N SER A 76 -3.19 5.87 1.28
CA SER A 76 -3.57 4.97 0.18
C SER A 76 -3.43 5.69 -1.16
N GLY A 77 -3.33 4.92 -2.25
CA GLY A 77 -3.21 5.47 -3.59
C GLY A 77 -3.14 4.42 -4.68
N THR A 78 -2.74 4.87 -5.87
CA THR A 78 -2.45 4.04 -7.04
C THR A 78 -1.00 4.28 -7.49
N GLY A 79 -0.52 3.51 -8.46
CA GLY A 79 0.84 3.67 -9.01
C GLY A 79 1.88 2.74 -8.39
N ALA A 80 1.47 1.75 -7.59
CA ALA A 80 2.40 0.81 -6.97
C ALA A 80 3.13 -0.10 -7.98
N GLU A 81 2.64 -0.19 -9.22
CA GLU A 81 3.33 -0.86 -10.34
C GLU A 81 4.64 -0.16 -10.73
N THR A 82 4.85 1.07 -10.25
CA THR A 82 6.07 1.84 -10.44
C THR A 82 6.95 1.87 -9.18
N TRP A 83 6.59 1.11 -8.14
CA TRP A 83 7.41 0.93 -6.94
C TRP A 83 8.33 -0.26 -7.14
N GLY A 84 9.52 -0.19 -6.55
CA GLY A 84 10.52 -1.23 -6.65
C GLY A 84 10.95 -1.75 -5.29
N VAL A 85 11.55 -2.94 -5.25
CA VAL A 85 12.10 -3.54 -4.03
C VAL A 85 13.57 -3.90 -4.21
N TRP A 86 14.38 -3.62 -3.20
CA TRP A 86 15.70 -4.21 -3.03
C TRP A 86 15.61 -5.33 -2.00
N PRO A 87 15.74 -6.62 -2.42
CA PRO A 87 15.72 -7.74 -1.49
C PRO A 87 16.93 -7.79 -0.54
N VAL A 88 17.97 -7.02 -0.86
CA VAL A 88 19.21 -6.86 -0.08
C VAL A 88 19.56 -5.38 -0.05
N ASP A 89 20.09 -4.90 1.08
CA ASP A 89 20.53 -3.51 1.24
C ASP A 89 21.44 -3.05 0.07
N PRO A 90 21.01 -2.04 -0.72
CA PRO A 90 21.79 -1.54 -1.84
C PRO A 90 22.99 -0.68 -1.40
N GLY A 91 23.02 -0.15 -0.19
CA GLY A 91 24.06 0.77 0.30
C GLY A 91 25.46 0.13 0.28
N PRO A 92 25.70 -1.01 0.96
CA PRO A 92 26.97 -1.72 0.93
C PRO A 92 27.36 -2.26 -0.45
N ARG A 93 26.40 -2.34 -1.38
CA ARG A 93 26.58 -2.81 -2.76
C ARG A 93 26.90 -1.68 -3.74
N GLY A 94 26.73 -0.42 -3.31
CA GLY A 94 26.86 0.76 -4.14
C GLY A 94 28.31 1.12 -4.50
N VAL A 95 28.44 2.04 -5.45
CA VAL A 95 29.73 2.57 -5.92
C VAL A 95 29.73 4.08 -5.73
N TRP A 96 30.69 4.60 -4.96
CA TRP A 96 30.82 6.04 -4.76
C TRP A 96 30.94 6.79 -6.09
N LEU A 97 30.28 7.95 -6.22
CA LEU A 97 30.36 8.81 -7.41
C LEU A 97 31.80 9.08 -7.86
N LYS A 98 32.73 9.23 -6.91
CA LYS A 98 34.17 9.44 -7.19
C LYS A 98 34.82 8.27 -7.95
N LEU A 99 34.24 7.08 -7.86
CA LEU A 99 34.69 5.85 -8.50
C LEU A 99 33.90 5.53 -9.78
N TYR A 100 33.00 6.41 -10.23
CA TYR A 100 32.31 6.23 -11.51
C TYR A 100 33.27 5.99 -12.70
N PRO A 101 34.42 6.68 -12.83
CA PRO A 101 35.39 6.35 -13.88
C PRO A 101 35.90 4.90 -13.82
N VAL A 102 36.09 4.38 -12.59
CA VAL A 102 36.50 2.99 -12.37
C VAL A 102 35.37 2.04 -12.76
N LEU A 103 34.12 2.33 -12.36
CA LEU A 103 32.94 1.55 -12.76
C LEU A 103 32.80 1.45 -14.28
N LYS A 104 33.07 2.55 -15.01
CA LYS A 104 33.11 2.51 -16.48
C LYS A 104 34.26 1.68 -17.01
N ALA A 105 35.45 1.82 -16.44
CA ALA A 105 36.63 1.08 -16.87
C ALA A 105 36.50 -0.45 -16.64
N THR A 106 35.68 -0.87 -15.68
CA THR A 106 35.33 -2.29 -15.44
C THR A 106 34.15 -2.77 -16.30
N GLY A 107 33.79 -2.05 -17.37
CA GLY A 107 32.69 -2.43 -18.26
C GLY A 107 31.31 -2.21 -17.65
N GLY A 108 31.20 -1.39 -16.61
CA GLY A 108 29.94 -1.13 -15.90
C GLY A 108 29.62 -2.15 -14.81
N PHE A 109 30.52 -3.07 -14.46
CA PHE A 109 30.30 -4.03 -13.39
C PHE A 109 30.78 -3.48 -12.05
N ALA A 110 29.86 -3.41 -11.08
CA ALA A 110 30.15 -3.03 -9.71
C ALA A 110 30.77 -4.20 -8.92
N PRO A 111 31.45 -3.95 -7.79
CA PRO A 111 32.04 -5.01 -6.96
C PRO A 111 31.05 -6.08 -6.50
N ALA A 112 29.78 -5.70 -6.31
CA ALA A 112 28.69 -6.59 -5.92
C ALA A 112 28.08 -7.38 -7.10
N GLY A 113 28.66 -7.28 -8.30
CA GLY A 113 28.31 -8.07 -9.49
C GLY A 113 27.16 -7.53 -10.34
N TRP A 114 26.48 -6.48 -9.91
CA TRP A 114 25.43 -5.83 -10.70
C TRP A 114 26.02 -4.97 -11.82
N ARG A 115 25.22 -4.74 -12.87
CA ARG A 115 25.62 -3.98 -14.05
C ARG A 115 24.97 -2.60 -14.02
N PHE A 116 25.79 -1.57 -14.12
CA PHE A 116 25.35 -0.19 -14.24
C PHE A 116 24.62 0.04 -15.56
N ASP A 117 23.43 0.63 -15.47
CA ASP A 117 22.63 1.10 -16.59
C ASP A 117 22.78 2.63 -16.70
N GLU A 118 23.49 3.10 -17.73
CA GLU A 118 23.71 4.52 -17.94
C GLU A 118 22.42 5.31 -18.25
N ASN A 119 21.37 4.62 -18.69
CA ASN A 119 20.09 5.23 -19.06
C ASN A 119 19.09 5.29 -17.91
N ASP A 120 19.31 4.52 -16.85
CA ASP A 120 18.40 4.34 -15.72
C ASP A 120 19.17 3.95 -14.46
N TRP A 121 19.74 4.95 -13.79
CA TRP A 121 20.62 4.74 -12.65
C TRP A 121 20.11 5.36 -11.36
N TRP A 122 20.57 4.80 -10.25
CA TRP A 122 20.06 5.06 -8.91
C TRP A 122 21.17 5.65 -8.03
N LEU A 123 20.82 6.58 -7.16
CA LEU A 123 21.77 7.31 -6.32
C LEU A 123 21.19 7.54 -4.93
N ASP A 124 22.00 7.32 -3.90
CA ASP A 124 21.62 7.56 -2.50
C ASP A 124 22.04 8.96 -1.98
N GLU A 125 21.63 9.26 -0.74
CA GLU A 125 21.95 10.51 -0.05
C GLU A 125 23.45 10.77 0.19
N ASN A 126 24.25 9.70 0.16
CA ASN A 126 25.70 9.74 0.38
C ASN A 126 26.49 9.92 -0.93
N GLY A 127 25.83 9.77 -2.08
CA GLY A 127 26.49 9.78 -3.39
C GLY A 127 27.06 8.40 -3.76
N LEU A 128 26.37 7.34 -3.38
CA LEU A 128 26.57 5.97 -3.83
C LEU A 128 25.63 5.68 -5.00
N ILE A 129 26.22 5.35 -6.15
CA ILE A 129 25.51 4.79 -7.30
C ILE A 129 25.06 3.38 -6.89
N MET A 130 23.77 3.11 -6.93
CA MET A 130 23.17 1.88 -6.43
C MET A 130 22.73 0.94 -7.55
N ASP A 131 22.61 -0.34 -7.18
CA ASP A 131 21.88 -1.35 -7.95
C ASP A 131 20.42 -0.91 -8.13
N LYS A 132 19.82 -1.26 -9.25
CA LYS A 132 18.42 -0.92 -9.54
C LYS A 132 17.49 -1.84 -8.72
N PRO A 133 16.41 -1.32 -8.11
CA PRO A 133 15.44 -2.19 -7.45
C PRO A 133 14.69 -3.05 -8.47
N GLU A 134 14.14 -4.16 -8.00
CA GLU A 134 13.28 -5.04 -8.79
C GLU A 134 11.89 -4.41 -8.92
N PHE A 135 11.38 -4.32 -10.15
CA PHE A 135 10.07 -3.76 -10.46
C PHE A 135 9.18 -4.79 -11.18
N PRO A 136 7.85 -4.76 -10.99
CA PRO A 136 7.15 -4.00 -9.95
C PRO A 136 7.26 -4.68 -8.56
N LEU A 137 6.99 -3.93 -7.50
CA LEU A 137 6.73 -4.52 -6.18
C LEU A 137 5.53 -5.47 -6.28
N ALA A 138 5.75 -6.74 -5.91
CA ALA A 138 4.72 -7.76 -6.02
C ALA A 138 3.49 -7.44 -5.13
N ALA A 139 2.30 -7.81 -5.61
CA ALA A 139 1.09 -7.75 -4.80
C ALA A 139 1.23 -8.62 -3.54
N GLY A 140 0.77 -8.12 -2.40
CA GLY A 140 0.94 -8.76 -1.11
C GLY A 140 0.79 -7.81 0.06
N LYS A 141 1.02 -8.34 1.26
CA LYS A 141 1.08 -7.56 2.50
C LYS A 141 2.50 -7.56 3.02
N TYR A 142 2.97 -6.42 3.50
CA TYR A 142 4.32 -6.22 4.00
C TYR A 142 4.23 -5.46 5.32
N MET A 143 4.88 -5.96 6.37
CA MET A 143 5.09 -5.18 7.59
C MET A 143 6.23 -4.20 7.33
N VAL A 144 5.93 -2.91 7.29
CA VAL A 144 6.86 -1.85 6.91
C VAL A 144 7.07 -0.85 8.04
N THR A 145 8.24 -0.23 8.05
CA THR A 145 8.60 0.86 8.96
C THR A 145 9.61 1.80 8.30
N GLY A 146 9.71 3.02 8.84
CA GLY A 146 10.80 3.94 8.56
C GLY A 146 11.91 3.89 9.63
N GLU A 147 11.94 2.85 10.48
CA GLU A 147 12.74 2.77 11.72
C GLU A 147 12.58 4.02 12.62
N ARG A 148 11.34 4.53 12.66
CA ARG A 148 10.93 5.63 13.54
C ARG A 148 9.77 5.16 14.42
N GLU A 149 8.74 5.97 14.63
CA GLU A 149 7.66 5.64 15.57
C GLU A 149 6.65 4.62 15.02
N VAL A 150 6.49 4.51 13.70
CA VAL A 150 5.42 3.72 13.07
C VAL A 150 5.97 2.45 12.41
N THR A 151 5.33 1.32 12.75
CA THR A 151 5.44 0.04 12.04
C THR A 151 4.01 -0.43 11.75
N THR A 152 3.67 -0.66 10.49
CA THR A 152 2.31 -0.97 10.06
C THR A 152 2.32 -1.89 8.84
N VAL A 153 1.14 -2.32 8.41
CA VAL A 153 0.97 -3.15 7.22
C VAL A 153 0.77 -2.26 5.99
N LEU A 154 1.67 -2.41 5.02
CA LEU A 154 1.47 -1.98 3.63
C LEU A 154 0.81 -3.11 2.84
N THR A 155 -0.33 -2.83 2.23
CA THR A 155 -0.98 -3.74 1.27
C THR A 155 -0.76 -3.23 -0.14
N ILE A 156 -0.17 -4.05 -1.00
CA ILE A 156 -0.09 -3.84 -2.45
C ILE A 156 -1.12 -4.74 -3.10
N HIS A 157 -2.09 -4.15 -3.78
CA HIS A 157 -3.13 -4.90 -4.46
C HIS A 157 -2.62 -5.48 -5.79
N PRO A 158 -3.24 -6.58 -6.29
CA PRO A 158 -3.04 -7.03 -7.66
C PRO A 158 -3.29 -5.90 -8.66
N ALA A 159 -2.57 -5.95 -9.77
CA ALA A 159 -2.80 -5.04 -10.88
C ALA A 159 -4.23 -5.21 -11.42
N ASP A 160 -4.89 -4.10 -11.74
CA ASP A 160 -6.17 -4.11 -12.44
C ASP A 160 -5.98 -4.43 -13.93
N GLU A 161 -7.07 -4.44 -14.70
CA GLU A 161 -7.08 -4.71 -16.14
C GLU A 161 -6.19 -3.75 -16.95
N SER A 162 -5.87 -2.57 -16.39
CA SER A 162 -4.99 -1.57 -17.01
C SER A 162 -3.52 -1.70 -16.58
N GLY A 163 -3.20 -2.68 -15.73
CA GLY A 163 -1.87 -2.89 -15.16
C GLY A 163 -1.56 -2.00 -13.94
N LYS A 164 -2.53 -1.25 -13.42
CA LYS A 164 -2.31 -0.34 -12.28
C LYS A 164 -2.50 -1.06 -10.97
N GLN A 165 -1.60 -0.84 -10.03
CA GLN A 165 -1.66 -1.38 -8.68
C GLN A 165 -2.06 -0.29 -7.69
N ARG A 166 -3.02 -0.62 -6.82
CA ARG A 166 -3.36 0.19 -5.65
C ARG A 166 -2.49 -0.19 -4.46
N TRP A 167 -2.34 0.73 -3.52
CA TRP A 167 -1.68 0.49 -2.25
C TRP A 167 -2.43 1.18 -1.11
N GLU A 168 -2.28 0.64 0.09
CA GLU A 168 -2.82 1.23 1.32
C GLU A 168 -1.97 0.85 2.54
N LEU A 169 -1.90 1.76 3.51
CA LEU A 169 -1.28 1.58 4.81
C LEU A 169 -2.37 1.42 5.87
N ALA A 170 -2.20 0.43 6.75
CA ALA A 170 -3.11 0.21 7.87
C ALA A 170 -2.96 1.31 8.94
N GLU A 171 -3.93 1.35 9.86
CA GLU A 171 -3.91 2.20 11.07
C GLU A 171 -3.85 3.71 10.78
N ASN A 172 -4.32 4.13 9.60
CA ASN A 172 -4.25 5.52 9.13
C ASN A 172 -2.83 6.11 9.07
N ALA A 173 -1.79 5.25 9.06
CA ALA A 173 -0.42 5.70 8.85
C ALA A 173 -0.29 6.34 7.47
N SER A 174 0.44 7.44 7.39
CA SER A 174 0.80 8.07 6.13
C SER A 174 2.06 7.45 5.54
N LEU A 175 2.28 7.64 4.24
CA LEU A 175 3.53 7.23 3.58
C LEU A 175 4.74 7.86 4.26
N TYR A 176 4.62 9.12 4.70
CA TYR A 176 5.67 9.80 5.46
C TYR A 176 5.99 9.04 6.74
N ASP A 177 5.00 8.61 7.53
CA ASP A 177 5.21 7.94 8.83
C ASP A 177 6.07 6.67 8.73
N VAL A 178 5.96 5.94 7.61
CA VAL A 178 6.73 4.72 7.34
C VAL A 178 7.97 4.95 6.46
N THR A 179 8.30 6.21 6.13
CA THR A 179 9.50 6.53 5.35
C THR A 179 10.73 6.60 6.27
N HIS A 180 11.80 5.92 5.88
CA HIS A 180 13.10 6.01 6.52
C HIS A 180 13.83 7.27 6.06
N LEU A 181 13.65 8.38 6.77
CA LEU A 181 14.11 9.70 6.32
C LEU A 181 15.62 9.81 6.06
N ALA A 182 16.42 8.97 6.72
CA ALA A 182 17.86 8.94 6.53
C ALA A 182 18.27 8.23 5.23
N CYS A 183 17.53 7.22 4.77
CA CYS A 183 17.82 6.55 3.50
C CYS A 183 17.00 7.19 2.40
N ARG A 184 17.67 7.58 1.33
CA ARG A 184 17.01 8.26 0.22
C ARG A 184 17.52 7.71 -1.07
N SER A 185 16.67 7.78 -2.06
CA SER A 185 17.03 7.27 -3.36
C SER A 185 16.37 8.11 -4.43
N ALA A 186 17.17 8.53 -5.41
CA ALA A 186 16.66 9.09 -6.64
C ALA A 186 17.05 8.23 -7.83
N ARG A 187 16.11 8.13 -8.77
CA ARG A 187 16.30 7.57 -10.09
C ARG A 187 16.60 8.70 -11.07
N TYR A 188 17.64 8.52 -11.88
CA TYR A 188 18.04 9.46 -12.92
C TYR A 188 17.96 8.78 -14.28
N THR A 189 17.28 9.44 -15.22
CA THR A 189 17.14 8.99 -16.62
C THR A 189 17.44 10.14 -17.56
N HIS A 190 17.71 9.87 -18.84
CA HIS A 190 18.03 10.93 -19.81
C HIS A 190 16.90 11.96 -19.97
N ALA A 191 17.23 13.24 -19.84
CA ALA A 191 16.36 14.34 -20.28
C ALA A 191 16.77 14.75 -21.69
N SER A 192 15.89 14.54 -22.68
CA SER A 192 15.92 14.98 -24.11
C SER A 192 17.21 14.80 -24.94
N ASP A 193 18.39 15.09 -24.39
CA ASP A 193 19.72 14.77 -24.90
C ASP A 193 20.29 13.53 -24.17
N ALA A 194 20.30 12.40 -24.89
CA ALA A 194 20.71 11.10 -24.37
C ALA A 194 22.19 11.01 -23.92
N ASN A 195 23.04 12.00 -24.18
CA ASN A 195 24.45 11.93 -23.75
C ASN A 195 24.76 12.85 -22.57
N ALA A 196 23.80 13.63 -22.08
CA ALA A 196 24.02 14.60 -21.02
C ALA A 196 23.80 14.04 -19.61
N CYS A 197 22.92 13.04 -19.42
CA CYS A 197 22.69 12.43 -18.11
C CYS A 197 23.82 11.46 -17.75
N THR A 198 24.69 11.84 -16.81
CA THR A 198 25.76 10.97 -16.34
C THR A 198 26.11 11.26 -14.88
N PRO A 199 26.49 10.26 -14.08
CA PRO A 199 27.02 10.46 -12.73
C PRO A 199 28.21 11.42 -12.65
N ALA A 200 28.96 11.60 -13.74
CA ALA A 200 30.07 12.55 -13.80
C ALA A 200 29.62 14.03 -13.64
N ASN A 201 28.36 14.33 -13.92
CA ASN A 201 27.79 15.67 -13.78
C ASN A 201 27.23 15.96 -12.39
N ALA A 202 27.25 14.98 -11.47
CA ALA A 202 26.78 15.16 -10.10
C ALA A 202 27.75 16.08 -9.32
N ASP A 203 27.22 17.14 -8.71
CA ASP A 203 28.01 17.95 -7.76
C ASP A 203 28.21 17.16 -6.47
N ARG A 204 29.40 16.58 -6.30
CA ARG A 204 29.73 15.74 -5.16
C ARG A 204 29.75 16.50 -3.83
N SER A 205 29.81 17.82 -3.83
CA SER A 205 29.92 18.63 -2.61
C SER A 205 28.60 18.73 -1.83
N VAL A 206 27.47 18.40 -2.46
CA VAL A 206 26.14 18.48 -1.85
C VAL A 206 25.70 17.17 -1.18
N PHE A 207 26.50 16.11 -1.29
CA PHE A 207 26.19 14.78 -0.75
C PHE A 207 26.61 14.61 0.72
N LYS A 208 25.97 13.68 1.40
CA LYS A 208 25.48 13.78 2.80
C LYS A 208 24.26 14.69 2.88
N ILE A 209 23.28 14.37 2.05
CA ILE A 209 22.03 15.12 1.97
C ILE A 209 21.28 14.96 3.30
N PRO A 210 20.83 16.05 3.94
CA PRO A 210 20.05 15.96 5.16
C PRO A 210 18.74 15.17 4.98
N PRO A 211 18.16 14.65 6.07
CA PRO A 211 16.78 14.17 6.05
C PRO A 211 15.82 15.25 5.51
N ASP A 212 14.75 14.82 4.82
CA ASP A 212 13.67 15.68 4.30
C ASP A 212 14.03 16.73 3.21
N THR A 213 15.23 16.71 2.63
CA THR A 213 15.66 17.68 1.59
C THR A 213 15.85 17.07 0.19
N GLU A 214 15.07 17.36 -0.84
CA GLU A 214 15.18 16.74 -2.18
C GLU A 214 16.59 16.34 -2.70
N MET A 215 16.67 15.20 -3.40
CA MET A 215 17.90 14.75 -4.06
C MET A 215 18.35 15.78 -5.11
N PRO A 216 19.66 16.01 -5.31
CA PRO A 216 20.14 17.07 -6.19
C PRO A 216 19.74 16.81 -7.64
N ALA A 217 19.38 17.85 -8.37
CA ALA A 217 19.26 17.77 -9.81
C ALA A 217 20.63 17.50 -10.44
N ILE A 218 20.66 16.70 -11.50
CA ILE A 218 21.89 16.41 -12.25
C ILE A 218 21.69 16.87 -13.67
N LYS A 219 22.64 17.66 -14.17
CA LYS A 219 22.56 18.25 -15.50
C LYS A 219 22.34 17.16 -16.55
N GLY A 220 21.31 17.34 -17.36
CA GLY A 220 20.96 16.41 -18.45
C GLY A 220 20.08 15.23 -18.01
N CYS A 221 19.71 15.11 -16.74
CA CYS A 221 18.88 14.04 -16.23
C CYS A 221 17.46 14.51 -15.87
N ASN A 222 16.47 13.68 -16.16
CA ASN A 222 15.23 13.66 -15.40
C ASN A 222 15.52 13.03 -14.03
N LYS A 223 14.87 13.52 -12.98
CA LYS A 223 15.03 13.04 -11.61
C LYS A 223 13.68 12.61 -11.06
N GLN A 224 13.64 11.45 -10.40
CA GLN A 224 12.51 11.02 -9.59
C GLN A 224 13.00 10.62 -8.20
N ASP A 225 12.56 11.34 -7.18
CA ASP A 225 12.82 11.02 -5.78
C ASP A 225 11.83 9.93 -5.33
N TYR A 226 12.35 8.93 -4.60
CA TYR A 226 11.57 7.85 -4.01
C TYR A 226 11.66 7.94 -2.48
N SER A 227 10.54 7.67 -1.82
CA SER A 227 10.51 7.37 -0.39
C SER A 227 11.06 5.96 -0.16
N VAL A 228 11.88 5.78 0.87
CA VAL A 228 12.42 4.47 1.22
C VAL A 228 11.67 3.90 2.41
N LEU A 229 11.06 2.73 2.26
CA LEU A 229 10.41 2.00 3.36
C LEU A 229 11.21 0.73 3.65
N ILE A 230 11.20 0.28 4.90
CA ILE A 230 11.90 -0.94 5.33
C ILE A 230 10.87 -2.03 5.60
N ILE A 231 10.93 -3.11 4.84
CA ILE A 231 10.15 -4.33 5.10
C ILE A 231 10.85 -5.10 6.21
N VAL A 232 10.15 -5.31 7.32
CA VAL A 232 10.65 -6.06 8.48
C VAL A 232 9.94 -7.41 8.69
N GLY A 233 8.83 -7.62 7.98
CA GLY A 233 8.08 -8.87 8.04
C GLY A 233 7.14 -9.07 6.85
N VAL A 234 6.80 -10.33 6.62
CA VAL A 234 5.81 -10.77 5.62
C VAL A 234 4.81 -11.71 6.30
N PRO A 235 3.60 -11.91 5.75
CA PRO A 235 2.67 -12.90 6.27
C PRO A 235 3.36 -14.26 6.49
N ALA A 236 3.14 -14.84 7.66
CA ALA A 236 3.51 -16.22 7.91
C ALA A 236 2.60 -17.13 7.08
N ASP A 237 3.18 -18.17 6.49
CA ASP A 237 2.40 -19.21 5.83
C ASP A 237 1.50 -19.86 6.91
N SER A 238 0.19 -19.86 6.68
CA SER A 238 -0.82 -20.43 7.58
C SER A 238 -0.81 -21.96 7.56
#